data_AF-A0A378AGA1-F1
#
_entry.id   AF-A0A378AGA1-F1
#
_cell.length_a   1.000
_cell.length_b   1.000
_cell.length_c   1.000
_cell.angle_alpha   90.00
_cell.angle_beta   90.00
_cell.angle_gamma   90.00
#
_symmetry.space_group_name_H-M   'P 1'
#
loop_
_entity.id
_entity.type
_entity.pdbx_description
1 polymer ?
#
loop_
_entity_poly.entity_id
_entity_poly.type
_entity_poly.pdbx_seq_one_letter_code
_entity_poly.pdbx_strand_id
1 'polypeptide(L)'
;MKALALANSGQKKAALEFIFASLEQYPLSYPLHCARWMIERSDDARETLLRITGRRGVNASLLAGWLLSIGQTSAVKEVLAVLDSQEALPMLWRASLSDDANERQQFIAAAEHCHAHNVRFPNSLDEVQMLQSLGDSAFARYLLGCFWYSKRRYDEAVSCWRETLEKSPDYAPAHRLLGVYSWNKQQDATQALAYLQRAVALEPENARFLFELDFLQKLLARSVHERLTTLVERKAVVLKRDDLTAELLSLWNASGHYADAAAILDTRVFHPWEGGEGKITGQYLLNQLHRALQFIERGAFKQATDCLKAALRYPDNLGEGRLPGQTDNDIWYLLGYCAEQAGDAQQAAEYYQLARQGGSTLDAGRYYNDQPADYLFWQGIALRKSGNPAQAEQHFRHFIDWAAQHRDDVPQVDFFAVSLPDLVVLDVSAQQRHQQHCLFIEALGHLGLGNVSACQQRMQQLLQINPAHDKAHLIRHALQSGIFS
;
A
#
# COMPACT_ATOMS: atom_id res chain seq x y z
N MET A 1 28.18 -29.01 12.78
CA MET A 1 28.11 -30.19 13.69
C MET A 1 29.47 -30.87 13.89
N LYS A 2 30.21 -31.23 12.82
CA LYS A 2 31.53 -31.90 12.92
C LYS A 2 32.51 -31.24 13.90
N ALA A 3 32.71 -29.92 13.82
CA ALA A 3 33.62 -29.19 14.72
C ALA A 3 33.25 -29.36 16.20
N LEU A 4 31.98 -29.12 16.56
CA LEU A 4 31.50 -29.26 17.93
C LEU A 4 31.58 -30.71 18.42
N ALA A 5 31.27 -31.69 17.55
CA ALA A 5 31.41 -33.11 17.88
C ALA A 5 32.88 -33.48 18.20
N LEU A 6 33.83 -33.07 17.35
CA LEU A 6 35.26 -33.26 17.58
C LEU A 6 35.70 -32.63 18.91
N ALA A 7 35.28 -31.39 19.17
CA ALA A 7 35.60 -30.70 20.41
C ALA A 7 35.03 -31.42 21.65
N ASN A 8 33.78 -31.89 21.58
CA ASN A 8 33.12 -32.64 22.67
C ASN A 8 33.77 -34.02 22.90
N SER A 9 34.38 -34.63 21.89
CA SER A 9 35.19 -35.85 22.01
C SER A 9 36.63 -35.60 22.48
N GLY A 10 36.95 -34.40 22.95
CA GLY A 10 38.29 -34.02 23.43
C GLY A 10 39.28 -33.64 22.31
N GLN A 11 38.88 -33.68 21.04
CA GLN A 11 39.75 -33.42 19.89
C GLN A 11 39.70 -31.94 19.46
N LYS A 12 39.98 -31.04 20.40
CA LYS A 12 39.89 -29.57 20.16
C LYS A 12 40.76 -29.10 19.00
N LYS A 13 41.98 -29.62 18.85
CA LYS A 13 42.90 -29.24 17.76
C LYS A 13 42.30 -29.58 16.39
N ALA A 14 41.81 -30.81 16.23
CA ALA A 14 41.17 -31.25 14.99
C ALA A 14 39.88 -30.46 14.68
N ALA A 15 39.13 -30.05 15.71
CA ALA A 15 37.96 -29.20 15.54
C ALA A 15 38.33 -27.82 14.97
N LEU A 16 39.39 -27.19 15.49
CA LEU A 16 39.87 -25.88 15.02
C LEU A 16 40.46 -25.97 13.62
N GLU A 17 41.27 -26.99 13.33
CA GLU A 17 41.80 -27.24 11.97
C GLU A 17 40.66 -27.36 10.94
N PHE A 18 39.61 -28.11 11.27
CA PHE A 18 38.42 -28.21 10.42
C PHE A 18 37.69 -26.87 10.26
N ILE A 19 37.56 -26.08 11.33
CA ILE A 19 36.94 -24.75 11.27
C ILE A 19 37.73 -23.83 10.37
N PHE A 20 39.05 -23.71 10.55
CA PHE A 20 39.88 -22.80 9.76
C PHE A 20 39.88 -23.18 8.28
N ALA A 21 40.03 -24.47 7.95
CA ALA A 21 39.92 -24.96 6.58
C ALA A 21 38.55 -24.65 5.97
N SER A 22 37.46 -24.77 6.75
CA SER A 22 36.12 -24.45 6.27
C SER A 22 35.91 -22.93 6.09
N LEU A 23 36.53 -22.10 6.93
CA LEU A 23 36.43 -20.65 6.86
C LEU A 23 37.20 -20.05 5.67
N GLU A 24 38.20 -20.75 5.13
CA GLU A 24 38.83 -20.36 3.85
C GLU A 24 37.81 -20.34 2.70
N GLN A 25 36.89 -21.31 2.68
CA GLN A 25 35.84 -21.38 1.66
C GLN A 25 34.60 -20.55 2.03
N TYR A 26 34.26 -20.47 3.33
CA TYR A 26 33.05 -19.82 3.83
C TYR A 26 33.37 -18.76 4.91
N PRO A 27 34.07 -17.67 4.55
CA PRO A 27 34.60 -16.71 5.53
C PRO A 27 33.52 -16.00 6.34
N LEU A 28 32.29 -15.88 5.80
CA LEU A 28 31.15 -15.24 6.46
C LEU A 28 30.23 -16.23 7.21
N SER A 29 30.65 -17.49 7.37
CA SER A 29 29.87 -18.50 8.07
C SER A 29 29.82 -18.23 9.57
N TYR A 30 28.80 -17.48 10.00
CA TYR A 30 28.57 -17.20 11.42
C TYR A 30 28.38 -18.46 12.29
N PRO A 31 27.87 -19.62 11.81
CA PRO A 31 27.89 -20.86 12.60
C PRO A 31 29.30 -21.40 12.86
N LEU A 32 30.23 -21.26 11.90
CA LEU A 32 31.63 -21.67 12.09
C LEU A 32 32.34 -20.74 13.07
N HIS A 33 32.14 -19.43 12.96
CA HIS A 33 32.67 -18.45 13.92
C HIS A 33 32.08 -18.64 15.32
N CYS A 34 30.80 -19.00 15.42
CA CYS A 34 30.17 -19.34 16.70
C CYS A 34 30.81 -20.58 17.32
N ALA A 35 30.97 -21.65 16.54
CA ALA A 35 31.66 -22.86 17.00
C ALA A 35 33.13 -22.57 17.40
N ARG A 36 33.84 -21.73 16.64
CA ARG A 36 35.20 -21.29 16.96
C ARG A 36 35.25 -20.62 18.34
N TRP A 37 34.38 -19.63 18.55
CA TRP A 37 34.30 -18.92 19.83
C TRP A 37 33.93 -19.87 20.99
N MET A 38 32.98 -20.79 20.80
CA MET A 38 32.60 -21.77 21.81
C MET A 38 33.75 -22.71 22.21
N ILE A 39 34.66 -23.02 21.28
CA ILE A 39 35.81 -23.91 21.50
C ILE A 39 37.02 -23.16 22.08
N GLU A 40 37.37 -22.01 21.50
CA GLU A 40 38.55 -21.22 21.89
C GLU A 40 38.31 -20.40 23.16
N ARG A 41 37.10 -19.86 23.34
CA ARG A 41 36.75 -18.90 24.40
C ARG A 41 37.68 -17.67 24.46
N SER A 42 38.21 -17.25 23.31
CA SER A 42 39.09 -16.09 23.16
C SER A 42 38.32 -14.80 22.83
N ASP A 43 38.88 -13.65 23.20
CA ASP A 43 38.32 -12.34 22.83
C ASP A 43 38.36 -12.12 21.31
N ASP A 44 39.42 -12.56 20.62
CA ASP A 44 39.52 -12.48 19.15
C ASP A 44 38.38 -13.23 18.44
N ALA A 45 38.09 -14.47 18.87
CA ALA A 45 36.99 -15.24 18.30
C ALA A 45 35.64 -14.59 18.62
N ARG A 46 35.49 -13.99 19.82
CA ARG A 46 34.29 -13.25 20.22
C ARG A 46 34.07 -12.02 19.34
N GLU A 47 35.09 -11.18 19.18
CA GLU A 47 35.02 -9.97 18.34
C GLU A 47 34.76 -10.32 16.88
N THR A 48 35.38 -11.38 16.37
CA THR A 48 35.14 -11.85 15.01
C THR A 48 33.69 -12.30 14.83
N LEU A 49 33.13 -13.07 15.78
CA LEU A 49 31.73 -13.48 15.74
C LEU A 49 30.78 -12.26 15.74
N LEU A 50 31.04 -11.28 16.60
CA LEU A 50 30.27 -10.03 16.66
C LEU A 50 30.32 -9.26 15.34
N ARG A 51 31.50 -9.15 14.73
CA ARG A 51 31.71 -8.47 13.44
C ARG A 51 30.96 -9.16 12.31
N ILE A 52 31.06 -10.50 12.21
CA ILE A 52 30.43 -11.27 11.12
C ILE A 52 28.90 -11.27 11.23
N THR A 53 28.37 -11.33 12.45
CA THR A 53 26.92 -11.31 12.67
C THR A 53 26.33 -9.91 12.60
N GLY A 54 27.13 -8.88 12.93
CA GLY A 54 26.64 -7.51 13.10
C GLY A 54 25.60 -7.40 14.22
N ARG A 55 25.57 -8.36 15.16
CA ARG A 55 24.57 -8.47 16.24
C ARG A 55 23.11 -8.55 15.75
N ARG A 56 22.89 -8.92 14.49
CA ARG A 56 21.54 -9.01 13.89
C ARG A 56 20.76 -10.16 14.52
N GLY A 57 19.48 -9.91 14.79
CA GLY A 57 18.62 -10.87 15.48
C GLY A 57 18.35 -12.12 14.66
N VAL A 58 18.37 -12.04 13.33
CA VAL A 58 18.28 -13.22 12.45
C VAL A 58 19.42 -14.20 12.69
N ASN A 59 20.65 -13.71 12.89
CA ASN A 59 21.80 -14.57 13.15
C ASN A 59 21.70 -15.19 14.55
N ALA A 60 21.28 -14.40 15.55
CA ALA A 60 21.06 -14.88 16.90
C ALA A 60 19.98 -15.97 16.97
N SER A 61 18.82 -15.75 16.34
CA SER A 61 17.74 -16.74 16.27
C SER A 61 18.17 -18.03 15.58
N LEU A 62 18.88 -17.94 14.45
CA LEU A 62 19.33 -19.13 13.71
C LEU A 62 20.36 -19.94 14.50
N LEU A 63 21.30 -19.27 15.17
CA LEU A 63 22.26 -19.95 16.05
C LEU A 63 21.58 -20.60 17.25
N ALA A 64 20.59 -19.92 17.85
CA ALA A 64 19.82 -20.46 18.98
C ALA A 64 19.04 -21.72 18.59
N GLY A 65 18.26 -21.66 17.51
CA GLY A 65 17.53 -22.82 16.99
C GLY A 65 18.45 -23.99 16.67
N TRP A 66 19.55 -23.72 15.95
CA TRP A 66 20.52 -24.76 15.60
C TRP A 66 21.17 -25.41 16.83
N LEU A 67 21.62 -24.63 17.81
CA LEU A 67 22.25 -25.17 19.01
C LEU A 67 21.25 -25.96 19.88
N LEU A 68 20.00 -25.52 19.97
CA LEU A 68 18.95 -26.27 20.65
C LEU A 68 18.65 -27.60 19.95
N SER A 69 18.63 -27.61 18.61
CA SER A 69 18.39 -28.83 17.83
C SER A 69 19.40 -29.94 18.10
N ILE A 70 20.59 -29.58 18.59
CA ILE A 70 21.67 -30.51 18.98
C ILE A 70 21.85 -30.63 20.51
N GLY A 71 20.88 -30.16 21.30
CA GLY A 71 20.86 -30.31 22.76
C GLY A 71 21.78 -29.37 23.54
N GLN A 72 22.29 -28.30 22.93
CA GLN A 72 23.27 -27.38 23.53
C GLN A 72 22.60 -26.16 24.21
N THR A 73 21.66 -26.40 25.14
CA THR A 73 20.85 -25.34 25.77
C THR A 73 21.68 -24.29 26.53
N SER A 74 22.71 -24.71 27.26
CA SER A 74 23.60 -23.77 27.98
C SER A 74 24.35 -22.86 27.02
N ALA A 75 24.88 -23.43 25.93
CA ALA A 75 25.58 -22.66 24.90
C ALA A 75 24.67 -21.62 24.24
N VAL A 76 23.36 -21.90 24.10
CA VAL A 76 22.41 -20.94 23.52
C VAL A 76 22.33 -19.68 24.39
N LYS A 77 22.19 -19.84 25.72
CA LYS A 77 22.16 -18.71 26.67
C LYS A 77 23.42 -17.85 26.53
N GLU A 78 24.59 -18.48 26.45
CA GLU A 78 25.86 -17.79 26.30
C GLU A 78 26.01 -17.08 24.94
N VAL A 79 25.64 -17.74 23.84
CA VAL A 79 25.71 -17.15 22.50
C VAL A 79 24.78 -15.94 22.38
N LEU A 80 23.54 -16.05 22.88
CA LEU A 80 22.59 -14.94 22.90
C LEU A 80 23.12 -13.77 23.74
N ALA A 81 23.74 -14.05 24.89
CA ALA A 81 24.36 -13.02 25.72
C ALA A 81 25.59 -12.37 25.07
N VAL A 82 26.37 -13.11 24.28
CA VAL A 82 27.50 -12.54 23.52
C VAL A 82 27.03 -11.67 22.38
N LEU A 83 26.05 -12.13 21.60
CA LEU A 83 25.51 -11.37 20.47
C LEU A 83 24.77 -10.13 20.93
N ASP A 84 24.04 -10.23 22.05
CA ASP A 84 23.34 -9.12 22.71
C ASP A 84 22.51 -8.29 21.73
N SER A 85 21.73 -9.01 20.92
CA SER A 85 20.89 -8.43 19.88
C SER A 85 19.67 -7.76 20.50
N GLN A 86 19.49 -6.47 20.23
CA GLN A 86 18.37 -5.66 20.71
C GLN A 86 17.16 -5.76 19.74
N GLU A 87 16.75 -6.99 19.44
CA GLU A 87 15.63 -7.30 18.56
C GLU A 87 14.63 -8.23 19.26
N ALA A 88 13.37 -8.20 18.81
CA ALA A 88 12.28 -8.89 19.48
C ALA A 88 12.49 -10.41 19.64
N LEU A 89 12.84 -11.11 18.56
CA LEU A 89 12.95 -12.57 18.60
C LEU A 89 14.13 -13.09 19.44
N PRO A 90 15.35 -12.49 19.39
CA PRO A 90 16.41 -12.83 20.33
C PRO A 90 16.03 -12.62 21.79
N MET A 91 15.28 -11.56 22.12
CA MET A 91 14.77 -11.35 23.47
C MET A 91 13.77 -12.45 23.86
N LEU A 92 12.86 -12.85 22.95
CA LEU A 92 11.95 -13.98 23.19
C LEU A 92 12.69 -15.33 23.32
N TRP A 93 13.78 -15.53 22.59
CA TRP A 93 14.67 -16.67 22.82
C TRP A 93 15.23 -16.66 24.24
N ARG A 94 15.74 -15.52 24.73
CA ARG A 94 16.22 -15.40 26.12
C ARG A 94 15.10 -15.66 27.13
N ALA A 95 13.89 -15.15 26.86
CA ALA A 95 12.71 -15.40 27.69
C ALA A 95 12.37 -16.90 27.77
N SER A 96 12.34 -17.60 26.63
CA SER A 96 12.01 -19.03 26.56
C SER A 96 12.99 -19.94 27.32
N LEU A 97 14.23 -19.47 27.49
CA LEU A 97 15.30 -20.18 28.17
C LEU A 97 15.44 -19.76 29.64
N SER A 98 14.69 -18.76 30.09
CA SER A 98 14.75 -18.27 31.47
C SER A 98 13.93 -19.17 32.40
N ASP A 99 14.62 -19.69 33.41
CA ASP A 99 14.02 -20.44 34.51
C ASP A 99 13.37 -19.49 35.53
N ASP A 100 13.83 -18.24 35.60
CA ASP A 100 13.26 -17.19 36.44
C ASP A 100 12.10 -16.46 35.73
N ALA A 101 10.96 -16.39 36.41
CA ALA A 101 9.73 -15.81 35.85
C ALA A 101 9.82 -14.29 35.68
N ASN A 102 10.55 -13.59 36.55
CA ASN A 102 10.69 -12.14 36.49
C ASN A 102 11.62 -11.75 35.33
N GLU A 103 12.76 -12.42 35.19
CA GLU A 103 13.69 -12.27 34.07
C GLU A 103 13.00 -12.60 32.73
N ARG A 104 12.19 -13.67 32.70
CA ARG A 104 11.38 -14.01 31.53
C ARG A 104 10.46 -12.85 31.14
N GLN A 105 9.73 -12.28 32.09
CA GLN A 105 8.81 -11.18 31.84
C GLN A 105 9.53 -9.91 31.37
N GLN A 106 10.72 -9.63 31.91
CA GLN A 106 11.57 -8.52 31.46
C GLN A 106 11.99 -8.70 30.00
N PHE A 107 12.41 -9.91 29.60
CA PHE A 107 12.75 -10.18 28.21
C PHE A 107 11.54 -10.09 27.27
N ILE A 108 10.35 -10.52 27.70
CA ILE A 108 9.12 -10.36 26.90
C ILE A 108 8.80 -8.87 26.70
N ALA A 109 8.83 -8.07 27.76
CA ALA A 109 8.59 -6.63 27.68
C ALA A 109 9.63 -5.92 26.79
N ALA A 110 10.90 -6.30 26.91
CA ALA A 110 11.95 -5.81 26.03
C ALA A 110 11.70 -6.20 24.56
N ALA A 111 11.21 -7.42 24.31
CA ALA A 111 10.88 -7.88 22.98
C ALA A 111 9.74 -7.07 22.34
N GLU A 112 8.67 -6.79 23.09
CA GLU A 112 7.56 -5.94 22.66
C GLU A 112 8.05 -4.53 22.31
N HIS A 113 8.88 -3.93 23.16
CA HIS A 113 9.48 -2.62 22.92
C HIS A 113 10.35 -2.62 21.66
N CYS A 114 11.20 -3.63 21.47
CA CYS A 114 12.03 -3.75 20.27
C CYS A 114 11.18 -3.89 19.00
N HIS A 115 10.09 -4.66 19.06
CA HIS A 115 9.21 -4.91 17.92
C HIS A 115 8.54 -3.64 17.40
N ALA A 116 8.17 -2.71 18.28
CA ALA A 116 7.60 -1.43 17.90
C ALA A 116 8.56 -0.55 17.06
N HIS A 117 9.88 -0.74 17.23
CA HIS A 117 10.91 0.03 16.53
C HIS A 117 11.42 -0.70 15.28
N ASN A 118 11.56 -2.03 15.35
CA ASN A 118 12.05 -2.85 14.25
C ASN A 118 11.23 -4.15 14.15
N VAL A 119 10.22 -4.12 13.27
CA VAL A 119 9.26 -5.22 13.10
C VAL A 119 9.94 -6.38 12.36
N ARG A 120 10.04 -7.53 13.02
CA ARG A 120 10.40 -8.81 12.40
C ARG A 120 9.48 -9.92 12.90
N PHE A 121 8.85 -10.61 11.96
CA PHE A 121 7.99 -11.75 12.26
C PHE A 121 8.80 -13.06 12.33
N PRO A 122 8.36 -14.03 13.14
CA PRO A 122 8.94 -15.38 13.13
C PRO A 122 8.82 -16.00 11.75
N ASN A 123 9.83 -16.76 11.33
CA ASN A 123 9.82 -17.43 10.03
C ASN A 123 10.45 -18.84 10.01
N SER A 124 10.99 -19.33 11.14
CA SER A 124 11.49 -20.70 11.29
C SER A 124 10.62 -21.54 12.23
N LEU A 125 10.72 -22.87 12.12
CA LEU A 125 10.04 -23.79 13.03
C LEU A 125 10.63 -23.74 14.45
N ASP A 126 11.93 -23.48 14.59
CA ASP A 126 12.57 -23.29 15.89
C ASP A 126 11.98 -22.08 16.63
N GLU A 127 11.74 -20.99 15.90
CA GLU A 127 11.07 -19.81 16.47
C GLU A 127 9.61 -20.09 16.83
N VAL A 128 8.90 -20.91 16.04
CA VAL A 128 7.55 -21.36 16.38
C VAL A 128 7.56 -22.17 17.68
N GLN A 129 8.49 -23.12 17.83
CA GLN A 129 8.63 -23.92 19.05
C GLN A 129 8.98 -23.04 20.25
N MET A 130 9.87 -22.06 20.07
CA MET A 130 10.19 -21.06 21.08
C MET A 130 8.96 -20.27 21.50
N LEU A 131 8.17 -19.74 20.56
CA LEU A 131 6.96 -18.97 20.87
C LEU A 131 5.91 -19.82 21.58
N GLN A 132 5.78 -21.10 21.22
CA GLN A 132 4.88 -22.05 21.88
C GLN A 132 5.27 -22.31 23.34
N SER A 133 6.57 -22.28 23.67
CA SER A 133 7.03 -22.40 25.06
C SER A 133 6.66 -21.18 25.93
N LEU A 134 6.37 -20.05 25.30
CA LEU A 134 5.94 -18.80 25.93
C LEU A 134 4.40 -18.65 25.89
N GLY A 135 3.67 -19.75 26.09
CA GLY A 135 2.21 -19.82 25.91
C GLY A 135 1.39 -18.84 26.75
N ASP A 136 1.97 -18.33 27.84
CA ASP A 136 1.36 -17.32 28.72
C ASP A 136 1.53 -15.87 28.23
N SER A 137 2.42 -15.62 27.27
CA SER A 137 2.67 -14.30 26.70
C SER A 137 1.66 -13.98 25.60
N ALA A 138 0.91 -12.88 25.77
CA ALA A 138 0.04 -12.35 24.72
C ALA A 138 0.84 -12.00 23.45
N PHE A 139 2.02 -11.40 23.59
CA PHE A 139 2.87 -11.06 22.46
C PHE A 139 3.42 -12.28 21.71
N ALA A 140 3.84 -13.34 22.41
CA ALA A 140 4.27 -14.57 21.76
C ALA A 140 3.12 -15.23 20.99
N ARG A 141 1.92 -15.27 21.57
CA ARG A 141 0.68 -15.74 20.92
C ARG A 141 0.35 -14.91 19.67
N TYR A 142 0.45 -13.59 19.76
CA TYR A 142 0.25 -12.68 18.63
C TYR A 142 1.18 -12.99 17.45
N LEU A 143 2.49 -13.14 17.72
CA LEU A 143 3.48 -13.47 16.69
C LEU A 143 3.26 -14.85 16.10
N LEU A 144 2.87 -15.83 16.91
CA LEU A 144 2.53 -17.18 16.44
C LEU A 144 1.32 -17.15 15.50
N GLY A 145 0.30 -16.35 15.81
CA GLY A 145 -0.84 -16.15 14.91
C GLY A 145 -0.44 -15.53 13.57
N CYS A 146 0.49 -14.56 13.59
CA CYS A 146 1.05 -13.97 12.37
C CYS A 146 1.78 -15.02 11.51
N PHE A 147 2.55 -15.92 12.15
CA PHE A 147 3.21 -17.03 11.44
C PHE A 147 2.17 -17.93 10.76
N TRP A 148 1.17 -18.41 11.50
CA TRP A 148 0.16 -19.31 10.95
C TRP A 148 -0.63 -18.70 9.81
N TYR A 149 -0.98 -17.42 9.92
CA TYR A 149 -1.65 -16.70 8.84
C TYR A 149 -0.79 -16.66 7.57
N SER A 150 0.52 -16.39 7.70
CA SER A 150 1.45 -16.42 6.56
C SER A 150 1.55 -17.81 5.89
N LYS A 151 1.24 -18.87 6.63
CA LYS A 151 1.18 -20.25 6.14
C LYS A 151 -0.23 -20.70 5.73
N ARG A 152 -1.18 -19.76 5.65
CA ARG A 152 -2.61 -19.99 5.31
C ARG A 152 -3.32 -20.95 6.27
N ARG A 153 -2.78 -21.11 7.47
CA ARG A 153 -3.34 -21.87 8.60
C ARG A 153 -4.22 -20.94 9.42
N TYR A 154 -5.39 -20.60 8.86
CA TYR A 154 -6.21 -19.50 9.35
C TYR A 154 -6.86 -19.79 10.69
N ASP A 155 -7.32 -21.02 10.93
CA ASP A 155 -7.97 -21.38 12.19
C ASP A 155 -6.99 -21.27 13.36
N GLU A 156 -5.75 -21.74 13.18
CA GLU A 156 -4.69 -21.60 14.17
C GLU A 156 -4.31 -20.14 14.39
N ALA A 157 -4.27 -19.33 13.33
CA ALA A 157 -3.99 -17.90 13.43
C ALA A 157 -5.04 -17.16 14.27
N VAL A 158 -6.32 -17.40 13.98
CA VAL A 158 -7.45 -16.79 14.67
C VAL A 158 -7.52 -17.24 16.13
N SER A 159 -7.27 -18.53 16.42
CA SER A 159 -7.16 -19.01 17.81
C SER A 159 -6.09 -18.23 18.56
N CYS A 160 -4.89 -18.10 17.98
CA CYS A 160 -3.80 -17.37 18.62
C CYS A 160 -4.13 -15.89 18.89
N TRP A 161 -4.80 -15.21 17.94
CA TRP A 161 -5.18 -13.81 18.12
C TRP A 161 -6.34 -13.63 19.11
N ARG A 162 -7.29 -14.57 19.18
CA ARG A 162 -8.32 -14.57 20.22
C ARG A 162 -7.73 -14.79 21.61
N GLU A 163 -6.83 -15.75 21.76
CA GLU A 163 -6.11 -16.00 23.02
C GLU A 163 -5.22 -14.80 23.40
N THR A 164 -4.67 -14.08 22.42
CA THR A 164 -3.99 -12.80 22.66
C THR A 164 -4.93 -11.80 23.34
N LEU A 165 -6.17 -11.67 22.82
CA LEU A 165 -7.17 -10.76 23.37
C LEU A 165 -7.80 -11.23 24.69
N GLU A 166 -7.84 -12.54 24.95
CA GLU A 166 -8.23 -13.07 26.27
C GLU A 166 -7.23 -12.65 27.35
N LYS A 167 -5.93 -12.63 27.01
CA LYS A 167 -4.85 -12.22 27.92
C LYS A 167 -4.67 -10.71 27.98
N SER A 168 -4.85 -10.03 26.87
CA SER A 168 -4.69 -8.58 26.71
C SER A 168 -5.80 -8.03 25.81
N PRO A 169 -6.98 -7.73 26.37
CA PRO A 169 -8.15 -7.26 25.60
C PRO A 169 -7.91 -6.00 24.76
N ASP A 170 -6.93 -5.19 25.16
CA ASP A 170 -6.57 -3.92 24.55
C ASP A 170 -5.39 -4.03 23.57
N TYR A 171 -5.01 -5.25 23.16
CA TYR A 171 -3.93 -5.46 22.19
C TYR A 171 -4.38 -5.11 20.76
N ALA A 172 -4.24 -3.83 20.39
CA ALA A 172 -4.73 -3.28 19.14
C ALA A 172 -4.28 -4.03 17.86
N PRO A 173 -3.02 -4.51 17.74
CA PRO A 173 -2.61 -5.28 16.56
C PRO A 173 -3.39 -6.59 16.35
N ALA A 174 -3.89 -7.23 17.42
CA ALA A 174 -4.68 -8.45 17.31
C ALA A 174 -6.12 -8.14 16.82
N HIS A 175 -6.74 -7.05 17.30
CA HIS A 175 -7.99 -6.54 16.73
C HIS A 175 -7.83 -6.26 15.23
N ARG A 176 -6.76 -5.55 14.85
CA ARG A 176 -6.48 -5.25 13.44
C ARG A 176 -6.38 -6.52 12.57
N LEU A 177 -5.67 -7.54 13.02
CA LEU A 177 -5.53 -8.80 12.28
C LEU A 177 -6.83 -9.61 12.19
N LEU A 178 -7.64 -9.63 13.25
CA LEU A 178 -8.97 -10.24 13.21
C LEU A 178 -9.89 -9.49 12.24
N GLY A 179 -9.83 -8.15 12.19
CA GLY A 179 -10.60 -7.35 11.23
C GLY A 179 -10.22 -7.65 9.77
N VAL A 180 -8.92 -7.72 9.48
CA VAL A 180 -8.40 -8.13 8.16
C VAL A 180 -8.88 -9.53 7.79
N TYR A 181 -8.84 -10.49 8.72
CA TYR A 181 -9.31 -11.85 8.47
C TYR A 181 -10.83 -11.91 8.22
N SER A 182 -11.63 -11.20 9.02
CA SER A 182 -13.09 -11.11 8.82
C SER A 182 -13.44 -10.56 7.44
N TRP A 183 -12.74 -9.55 6.95
CA TRP A 183 -12.92 -9.04 5.58
C TRP A 183 -12.44 -10.07 4.54
N ASN A 184 -11.16 -10.43 4.57
CA ASN A 184 -10.52 -11.20 3.50
C ASN A 184 -11.03 -12.64 3.36
N LYS A 185 -11.36 -13.29 4.48
CA LYS A 185 -11.60 -14.75 4.52
C LYS A 185 -13.02 -15.11 4.92
N GLN A 186 -13.67 -14.30 5.74
CA GLN A 186 -15.08 -14.52 6.10
C GLN A 186 -16.06 -13.71 5.26
N GLN A 187 -15.58 -12.68 4.55
CA GLN A 187 -16.43 -11.71 3.85
C GLN A 187 -17.46 -11.06 4.79
N ASP A 188 -17.11 -10.92 6.07
CA ASP A 188 -17.94 -10.32 7.10
C ASP A 188 -17.52 -8.87 7.34
N ALA A 189 -18.17 -7.97 6.59
CA ALA A 189 -17.98 -6.53 6.70
C ALA A 189 -18.27 -5.96 8.09
N THR A 190 -19.25 -6.53 8.80
CA THR A 190 -19.70 -5.99 10.10
C THR A 190 -18.64 -6.27 11.17
N GLN A 191 -18.16 -7.50 11.24
CA GLN A 191 -17.06 -7.86 12.15
C GLN A 191 -15.77 -7.15 11.79
N ALA A 192 -15.43 -7.10 10.49
CA ALA A 192 -14.23 -6.39 10.03
C ALA A 192 -14.22 -4.93 10.50
N LEU A 193 -15.35 -4.22 10.34
CA LEU A 193 -15.50 -2.84 10.76
C LEU A 193 -15.36 -2.70 12.28
N ALA A 194 -16.03 -3.55 13.06
CA ALA A 194 -15.97 -3.49 14.53
C ALA A 194 -14.54 -3.69 15.05
N TYR A 195 -13.80 -4.67 14.51
CA TYR A 195 -12.42 -4.93 14.89
C TYR A 195 -11.47 -3.80 14.50
N LEU A 196 -11.57 -3.26 13.27
CA LEU A 196 -10.72 -2.14 12.85
C LEU A 196 -11.03 -0.86 13.64
N GLN A 197 -12.31 -0.59 13.95
CA GLN A 197 -12.70 0.51 14.83
C GLN A 197 -12.08 0.35 16.23
N ARG A 198 -12.10 -0.86 16.79
CA ARG A 198 -11.47 -1.13 18.09
C ARG A 198 -9.96 -0.90 18.04
N ALA A 199 -9.27 -1.34 16.98
CA ALA A 199 -7.84 -1.11 16.80
C ALA A 199 -7.50 0.40 16.75
N VAL A 200 -8.26 1.20 15.99
CA VAL A 200 -8.08 2.67 15.92
C VAL A 200 -8.41 3.36 17.24
N ALA A 201 -9.40 2.87 17.99
CA ALA A 201 -9.74 3.42 19.30
C ALA A 201 -8.64 3.16 20.35
N LEU A 202 -7.98 2.01 20.27
CA LEU A 202 -6.88 1.64 21.17
C LEU A 202 -5.57 2.36 20.83
N GLU A 203 -5.27 2.54 19.54
CA GLU A 203 -4.08 3.27 19.07
C GLU A 203 -4.48 4.41 18.12
N PRO A 204 -5.01 5.53 18.64
CA PRO A 204 -5.47 6.63 17.80
C PRO A 204 -4.35 7.30 16.99
N GLU A 205 -3.11 7.23 17.44
CA GLU A 205 -1.99 7.85 16.72
C GLU A 205 -1.38 6.96 15.63
N ASN A 206 -1.89 5.74 15.45
CA ASN A 206 -1.42 4.78 14.46
C ASN A 206 -2.06 5.02 13.09
N ALA A 207 -1.32 5.70 12.21
CA ALA A 207 -1.78 6.07 10.87
C ALA A 207 -2.10 4.86 9.98
N ARG A 208 -1.44 3.71 10.20
CA ARG A 208 -1.74 2.49 9.45
C ARG A 208 -3.14 1.96 9.80
N PHE A 209 -3.51 1.96 11.08
CA PHE A 209 -4.84 1.50 11.49
C PHE A 209 -5.93 2.43 10.97
N LEU A 210 -5.69 3.75 11.01
CA LEU A 210 -6.63 4.72 10.45
C LEU A 210 -6.78 4.53 8.93
N PHE A 211 -5.68 4.28 8.20
CA PHE A 211 -5.72 3.98 6.78
C PHE A 211 -6.55 2.73 6.47
N GLU A 212 -6.30 1.63 7.18
CA GLU A 212 -7.01 0.38 6.93
C GLU A 212 -8.50 0.48 7.26
N LEU A 213 -8.87 1.24 8.30
CA LEU A 213 -10.27 1.55 8.61
C LEU A 213 -10.93 2.41 7.52
N ASP A 214 -10.29 3.49 7.09
CA ASP A 214 -10.80 4.36 6.03
C ASP A 214 -10.90 3.61 4.68
N PHE A 215 -9.92 2.77 4.37
CA PHE A 215 -9.96 1.93 3.18
C PHE A 215 -11.09 0.89 3.25
N LEU A 216 -11.37 0.28 4.41
CA LEU A 216 -12.57 -0.54 4.57
C LEU A 216 -13.85 0.29 4.34
N GLN A 217 -13.92 1.50 4.89
CA GLN A 217 -15.07 2.39 4.70
C GLN A 217 -15.28 2.76 3.23
N LYS A 218 -14.20 2.96 2.47
CA LYS A 218 -14.23 3.11 1.00
C LYS A 218 -14.85 1.90 0.31
N LEU A 219 -14.41 0.69 0.67
CA LEU A 219 -14.93 -0.57 0.11
C LEU A 219 -16.40 -0.80 0.46
N LEU A 220 -16.84 -0.30 1.62
CA LEU A 220 -18.25 -0.31 2.06
C LEU A 220 -19.08 0.84 1.50
N ALA A 221 -18.55 1.58 0.52
CA ALA A 221 -19.22 2.72 -0.11
C ALA A 221 -19.73 3.77 0.89
N ARG A 222 -18.97 4.03 1.96
CA ARG A 222 -19.27 5.13 2.89
C ARG A 222 -19.18 6.46 2.16
N SER A 223 -20.06 7.39 2.54
CA SER A 223 -20.17 8.67 1.84
C SER A 223 -18.87 9.48 1.96
N VAL A 224 -18.61 10.32 0.94
CA VAL A 224 -17.46 11.22 0.94
C VAL A 224 -17.45 12.09 2.20
N HIS A 225 -18.61 12.59 2.62
CA HIS A 225 -18.74 13.46 3.79
C HIS A 225 -18.38 12.76 5.11
N GLU A 226 -18.85 11.52 5.32
CA GLU A 226 -18.53 10.74 6.53
C GLU A 226 -17.03 10.46 6.65
N ARG A 227 -16.43 9.98 5.55
CA ARG A 227 -14.98 9.70 5.51
C ARG A 227 -14.16 10.98 5.67
N LEU A 228 -14.52 12.04 4.96
CA LEU A 228 -13.79 13.31 4.98
C LEU A 228 -13.79 13.94 6.38
N THR A 229 -14.93 13.96 7.06
CA THR A 229 -15.04 14.47 8.44
C THR A 229 -14.04 13.77 9.35
N THR A 230 -14.01 12.44 9.31
CA THR A 230 -13.10 11.61 10.13
C THR A 230 -11.63 11.92 9.83
N LEU A 231 -11.24 11.99 8.56
CA LEU A 231 -9.85 12.22 8.17
C LEU A 231 -9.38 13.65 8.47
N VAL A 232 -10.24 14.66 8.30
CA VAL A 232 -9.92 16.05 8.61
C VAL A 232 -9.73 16.26 10.11
N GLU A 233 -10.60 15.69 10.96
CA GLU A 233 -10.45 15.73 12.43
C GLU A 233 -9.12 15.12 12.89
N ARG A 234 -8.60 14.16 12.12
CA ARG A 234 -7.37 13.41 12.41
C ARG A 234 -6.23 13.75 11.45
N LYS A 235 -6.24 14.96 10.87
CA LYS A 235 -5.27 15.41 9.85
C LYS A 235 -3.80 15.18 10.26
N ALA A 236 -3.43 15.41 11.52
CA ALA A 236 -2.07 15.16 12.00
C ALA A 236 -1.63 13.70 11.89
N VAL A 237 -2.57 12.75 12.08
CA VAL A 237 -2.32 11.31 11.91
C VAL A 237 -2.30 10.93 10.44
N VAL A 238 -3.23 11.47 9.64
CA VAL A 238 -3.30 11.26 8.19
C VAL A 238 -1.98 11.59 7.51
N LEU A 239 -1.40 12.75 7.85
CA LEU A 239 -0.14 13.23 7.28
C LEU A 239 1.11 12.44 7.73
N LYS A 240 0.99 11.37 8.53
CA LYS A 240 2.14 10.50 8.84
C LYS A 240 2.48 9.52 7.71
N ARG A 241 1.57 9.29 6.76
CA ARG A 241 1.78 8.36 5.62
C ARG A 241 1.19 8.90 4.33
N ASP A 242 1.82 8.56 3.22
CA ASP A 242 1.44 9.07 1.89
C ASP A 242 0.18 8.41 1.33
N ASP A 243 -0.02 7.11 1.60
CA ASP A 243 -1.21 6.36 1.20
C ASP A 243 -2.51 6.93 1.81
N LEU A 244 -2.50 7.23 3.11
CA LEU A 244 -3.64 7.86 3.80
C LEU A 244 -3.82 9.32 3.39
N THR A 245 -2.72 10.03 3.12
CA THR A 245 -2.81 11.41 2.60
C THR A 245 -3.45 11.43 1.21
N ALA A 246 -3.18 10.44 0.36
CA ALA A 246 -3.81 10.30 -0.96
C ALA A 246 -5.33 10.15 -0.85
N GLU A 247 -5.84 9.37 0.12
CA GLU A 247 -7.27 9.24 0.36
C GLU A 247 -7.91 10.57 0.80
N LEU A 248 -7.24 11.35 1.67
CA LEU A 248 -7.73 12.67 2.05
C LEU A 248 -7.77 13.65 0.87
N LEU A 249 -6.75 13.64 0.01
CA LEU A 249 -6.71 14.46 -1.21
C LEU A 249 -7.87 14.11 -2.16
N SER A 250 -8.13 12.82 -2.38
CA SER A 250 -9.28 12.32 -3.17
C SER A 250 -10.61 12.84 -2.60
N LEU A 251 -10.82 12.73 -1.28
CA LEU A 251 -12.05 13.19 -0.63
C LEU A 251 -12.24 14.71 -0.71
N TRP A 252 -11.17 15.49 -0.56
CA TRP A 252 -11.22 16.94 -0.74
C TRP A 252 -11.56 17.32 -2.18
N ASN A 253 -10.92 16.68 -3.16
CA ASN A 253 -11.21 16.89 -4.59
C ASN A 253 -12.68 16.52 -4.90
N ALA A 254 -13.16 15.36 -4.44
CA ALA A 254 -14.54 14.94 -4.62
C ALA A 254 -15.57 15.88 -3.95
N SER A 255 -15.19 16.60 -2.90
CA SER A 255 -16.07 17.50 -2.14
C SER A 255 -15.90 18.98 -2.48
N GLY A 256 -15.11 19.33 -3.50
CA GLY A 256 -14.89 20.74 -3.87
C GLY A 256 -13.91 21.53 -3.00
N HIS A 257 -13.21 20.88 -2.07
CA HIS A 257 -12.21 21.49 -1.18
C HIS A 257 -10.84 21.58 -1.86
N TYR A 258 -10.81 22.15 -3.08
CA TYR A 258 -9.63 22.13 -3.94
C TYR A 258 -8.44 22.91 -3.36
N ALA A 259 -8.71 23.98 -2.61
CA ALA A 259 -7.67 24.78 -1.97
C ALA A 259 -6.97 24.01 -0.84
N ASP A 260 -7.71 23.21 -0.06
CA ASP A 260 -7.14 22.40 1.01
C ASP A 260 -6.22 21.30 0.45
N ALA A 261 -6.67 20.64 -0.63
CA ALA A 261 -5.85 19.66 -1.35
C ALA A 261 -4.59 20.31 -1.96
N ALA A 262 -4.74 21.47 -2.61
CA ALA A 262 -3.61 22.21 -3.20
C ALA A 262 -2.56 22.56 -2.14
N ALA A 263 -2.98 23.05 -0.97
CA ALA A 263 -2.05 23.43 0.10
C ALA A 263 -1.17 22.26 0.57
N ILE A 264 -1.71 21.03 0.62
CA ILE A 264 -0.93 19.83 0.96
C ILE A 264 -0.02 19.42 -0.20
N LEU A 265 -0.54 19.40 -1.43
CA LEU A 265 0.20 19.06 -2.64
C LEU A 265 1.39 20.01 -2.90
N ASP A 266 1.27 21.28 -2.51
CA ASP A 266 2.32 22.29 -2.69
C ASP A 266 3.44 22.20 -1.65
N THR A 267 3.17 21.67 -0.45
CA THR A 267 4.08 21.81 0.71
C THR A 267 4.64 20.48 1.24
N ARG A 268 3.90 19.38 1.10
CA ARG A 268 4.32 18.07 1.61
C ARG A 268 5.33 17.43 0.66
N VAL A 269 6.39 16.86 1.22
CA VAL A 269 7.29 15.95 0.49
C VAL A 269 6.73 14.53 0.56
N PHE A 270 6.34 14.00 -0.58
CA PHE A 270 5.84 12.64 -0.76
C PHE A 270 6.97 11.70 -1.18
N HIS A 271 6.86 10.44 -0.78
CA HIS A 271 7.80 9.40 -1.12
C HIS A 271 7.09 8.32 -1.92
N PRO A 272 7.57 7.95 -3.12
CA PRO A 272 7.00 6.83 -3.87
C PRO A 272 7.07 5.53 -3.05
N TRP A 273 6.06 4.68 -3.23
CA TRP A 273 6.02 3.35 -2.63
C TRP A 273 5.54 2.33 -3.66
N GLU A 274 5.90 1.07 -3.43
CA GLU A 274 5.51 -0.04 -4.29
C GLU A 274 3.99 -0.22 -4.30
N GLY A 275 3.36 -0.24 -5.48
CA GLY A 275 1.90 -0.25 -5.64
C GLY A 275 1.23 1.10 -5.33
N GLY A 276 2.02 2.17 -5.25
CA GLY A 276 1.60 3.55 -5.05
C GLY A 276 1.74 4.45 -6.27
N GLU A 277 2.29 3.91 -7.35
CA GLU A 277 2.68 4.65 -8.54
C GLU A 277 1.50 5.43 -9.11
N GLY A 278 1.68 6.73 -9.36
CA GLY A 278 0.64 7.56 -9.95
C GLY A 278 -0.43 8.05 -8.97
N LYS A 279 -0.46 7.60 -7.71
CA LYS A 279 -1.53 7.98 -6.77
C LYS A 279 -1.45 9.45 -6.36
N ILE A 280 -0.26 9.91 -5.98
CA ILE A 280 -0.07 11.31 -5.57
C ILE A 280 -0.12 12.24 -6.78
N THR A 281 0.60 11.90 -7.85
CA THR A 281 0.61 12.69 -9.09
C THR A 281 -0.77 12.72 -9.75
N GLY A 282 -1.54 11.64 -9.68
CA GLY A 282 -2.94 11.59 -10.08
C GLY A 282 -3.82 12.57 -9.30
N GLN A 283 -3.69 12.63 -7.97
CA GLN A 283 -4.39 13.63 -7.15
C GLN A 283 -3.96 15.06 -7.45
N TYR A 284 -2.68 15.28 -7.77
CA TYR A 284 -2.19 16.59 -8.23
C TYR A 284 -2.85 17.01 -9.54
N LEU A 285 -2.88 16.12 -10.54
CA LEU A 285 -3.53 16.39 -11.83
C LEU A 285 -5.02 16.67 -11.66
N LEU A 286 -5.73 15.82 -10.89
CA LEU A 286 -7.15 16.01 -10.58
C LEU A 286 -7.41 17.36 -9.91
N ASN A 287 -6.57 17.76 -8.95
CA ASN A 287 -6.68 19.05 -8.29
C ASN A 287 -6.51 20.22 -9.27
N GLN A 288 -5.50 20.17 -10.14
CA GLN A 288 -5.26 21.21 -11.15
C GLN A 288 -6.43 21.34 -12.13
N LEU A 289 -6.96 20.21 -12.60
CA LEU A 289 -8.11 20.17 -13.49
C LEU A 289 -9.36 20.76 -12.82
N HIS A 290 -9.67 20.36 -11.59
CA HIS A 290 -10.80 20.91 -10.86
C HIS A 290 -10.67 22.43 -10.60
N ARG A 291 -9.48 22.91 -10.25
CA ARG A 291 -9.22 24.35 -10.08
C ARG A 291 -9.37 25.10 -11.40
N ALA A 292 -8.90 24.53 -12.51
CA ALA A 292 -9.07 25.10 -13.83
C ALA A 292 -10.56 25.21 -14.20
N LEU A 293 -11.36 24.18 -13.95
CA LEU A 293 -12.81 24.20 -14.16
C LEU A 293 -13.51 25.27 -13.30
N GLN A 294 -13.13 25.41 -12.03
CA GLN A 294 -13.66 26.47 -11.15
C GLN A 294 -13.33 27.88 -11.66
N PHE A 295 -12.18 28.07 -12.31
CA PHE A 295 -11.84 29.33 -12.97
C PHE A 295 -12.60 29.52 -14.28
N ILE A 296 -12.79 28.48 -15.08
CA ILE A 296 -13.60 28.50 -16.30
C ILE A 296 -15.04 28.93 -15.98
N GLU A 297 -15.67 28.37 -14.94
CA GLU A 297 -17.01 28.74 -14.48
C GLU A 297 -17.17 30.25 -14.19
N ARG A 298 -16.08 30.89 -13.78
CA ARG A 298 -16.03 32.32 -13.45
C ARG A 298 -15.56 33.20 -14.61
N GLY A 299 -15.32 32.63 -15.79
CA GLY A 299 -14.73 33.32 -16.94
C GLY A 299 -13.25 33.72 -16.74
N ALA A 300 -12.58 33.17 -15.73
CA ALA A 300 -11.20 33.48 -15.39
C ALA A 300 -10.21 32.61 -16.19
N PHE A 301 -10.29 32.68 -17.52
CA PHE A 301 -9.57 31.76 -18.44
C PHE A 301 -8.04 31.82 -18.32
N LYS A 302 -7.48 32.96 -17.90
CA LYS A 302 -6.05 33.09 -17.66
C LYS A 302 -5.59 32.21 -16.49
N GLN A 303 -6.25 32.32 -15.34
CA GLN A 303 -5.95 31.48 -14.19
C GLN A 303 -6.22 30.00 -14.46
N ALA A 304 -7.26 29.67 -15.23
CA ALA A 304 -7.51 28.30 -15.68
C ALA A 304 -6.33 27.76 -16.51
N THR A 305 -5.83 28.57 -17.46
CA THR A 305 -4.66 28.24 -18.29
C THR A 305 -3.41 28.04 -17.44
N ASP A 306 -3.20 28.85 -16.40
CA ASP A 306 -2.04 28.74 -15.51
C ASP A 306 -2.06 27.40 -14.74
N CYS A 307 -3.22 26.99 -14.20
CA CYS A 307 -3.39 25.66 -13.57
C CYS A 307 -3.11 24.51 -14.54
N LEU A 308 -3.66 24.58 -15.76
CA LEU A 308 -3.50 23.54 -16.78
C LEU A 308 -2.04 23.41 -17.25
N LYS A 309 -1.34 24.54 -17.44
CA LYS A 309 0.08 24.53 -17.77
C LYS A 309 0.94 24.00 -16.62
N ALA A 310 0.56 24.29 -15.38
CA ALA A 310 1.22 23.71 -14.20
C ALA A 310 1.02 22.19 -14.11
N ALA A 311 -0.12 21.65 -14.54
CA ALA A 311 -0.39 20.22 -14.56
C ALA A 311 0.54 19.43 -15.51
N LEU A 312 1.10 20.08 -16.54
CA LEU A 312 2.07 19.47 -17.47
C LEU A 312 3.46 19.25 -16.87
N ARG A 313 3.69 19.66 -15.61
CA ARG A 313 4.95 19.46 -14.89
C ARG A 313 4.65 19.02 -13.46
N TYR A 314 5.36 18.00 -13.00
CA TYR A 314 5.25 17.55 -11.60
C TYR A 314 6.24 18.32 -10.74
N PRO A 315 5.78 18.96 -9.64
CA PRO A 315 6.67 19.49 -8.62
C PRO A 315 7.55 18.39 -8.01
N ASP A 316 8.81 18.72 -7.69
CA ASP A 316 9.80 17.76 -7.16
C ASP A 316 9.33 17.10 -5.86
N ASN A 317 8.54 17.80 -5.04
CA ASN A 317 8.02 17.30 -3.77
C ASN A 317 7.01 16.15 -3.93
N LEU A 318 6.49 15.87 -5.14
CA LEU A 318 5.61 14.73 -5.38
C LEU A 318 6.38 13.39 -5.45
N GLY A 319 7.69 13.43 -5.63
CA GLY A 319 8.55 12.24 -5.62
C GLY A 319 8.49 11.37 -6.89
N GLU A 320 7.64 11.71 -7.87
CA GLU A 320 7.45 10.96 -9.11
C GLU A 320 7.65 11.84 -10.35
N GLY A 321 8.19 11.25 -11.42
CA GLY A 321 8.31 11.89 -12.73
C GLY A 321 7.15 11.53 -13.65
N ARG A 322 6.96 12.34 -14.70
CA ARG A 322 5.99 12.05 -15.78
C ARG A 322 6.47 10.86 -16.62
N LEU A 323 5.52 10.05 -17.10
CA LEU A 323 5.84 8.90 -17.96
C LEU A 323 6.12 9.35 -19.40
N PRO A 324 7.13 8.76 -20.07
CA PRO A 324 7.30 8.93 -21.51
C PRO A 324 6.03 8.50 -22.27
N GLY A 325 5.51 9.39 -23.13
CA GLY A 325 4.33 9.10 -23.94
C GLY A 325 2.98 9.43 -23.29
N GLN A 326 2.96 10.02 -22.08
CA GLN A 326 1.72 10.56 -21.51
C GLN A 326 1.18 11.70 -22.40
N THR A 327 -0.08 11.57 -22.84
CA THR A 327 -0.68 12.43 -23.87
C THR A 327 -1.54 13.57 -23.34
N ASP A 328 -1.96 13.54 -22.07
CA ASP A 328 -2.68 14.62 -21.37
C ASP A 328 -3.89 15.20 -22.12
N ASN A 329 -4.70 14.33 -22.72
CA ASN A 329 -5.78 14.74 -23.62
C ASN A 329 -6.80 15.67 -22.96
N ASP A 330 -7.08 15.46 -21.68
CA ASP A 330 -7.92 16.31 -20.84
C ASP A 330 -7.34 17.74 -20.70
N ILE A 331 -6.07 17.84 -20.32
CA ILE A 331 -5.38 19.13 -20.12
C ILE A 331 -5.33 19.91 -21.43
N TRP A 332 -4.92 19.26 -22.54
CA TRP A 332 -4.84 19.93 -23.84
C TRP A 332 -6.20 20.37 -24.34
N TYR A 333 -7.25 19.57 -24.14
CA TYR A 333 -8.60 19.98 -24.51
C TYR A 333 -9.04 21.23 -23.75
N LEU A 334 -8.85 21.27 -22.43
CA LEU A 334 -9.23 22.43 -21.61
C LEU A 334 -8.39 23.67 -21.92
N LEU A 335 -7.12 23.51 -22.29
CA LEU A 335 -6.30 24.61 -22.80
C LEU A 335 -6.86 25.15 -24.12
N GLY A 336 -7.27 24.26 -25.03
CA GLY A 336 -7.95 24.64 -26.28
C GLY A 336 -9.24 25.40 -26.03
N TYR A 337 -10.05 24.94 -25.07
CA TYR A 337 -11.27 25.64 -24.66
C TYR A 337 -10.97 27.04 -24.12
N CYS A 338 -9.98 27.19 -23.23
CA CYS A 338 -9.61 28.51 -22.70
C CYS A 338 -9.09 29.46 -23.79
N ALA A 339 -8.32 28.96 -24.76
CA ALA A 339 -7.85 29.74 -25.89
C ALA A 339 -9.00 30.18 -26.82
N GLU A 340 -9.96 29.29 -27.08
CA GLU A 340 -11.18 29.58 -27.84
C GLU A 340 -11.98 30.71 -27.17
N GLN A 341 -12.19 30.63 -25.85
CA GLN A 341 -12.90 31.68 -25.09
C GLN A 341 -12.13 33.00 -25.03
N ALA A 342 -10.79 32.97 -25.14
CA ALA A 342 -9.96 34.16 -25.24
C ALA A 342 -9.91 34.77 -26.66
N GLY A 343 -10.53 34.12 -27.66
CA GLY A 343 -10.55 34.57 -29.05
C GLY A 343 -9.31 34.17 -29.87
N ASP A 344 -8.46 33.28 -29.35
CA ASP A 344 -7.26 32.78 -30.04
C ASP A 344 -7.55 31.45 -30.75
N ALA A 345 -8.16 31.55 -31.93
CA ALA A 345 -8.57 30.39 -32.72
C ALA A 345 -7.38 29.54 -33.20
N GLN A 346 -6.22 30.16 -33.46
CA GLN A 346 -5.04 29.44 -33.90
C GLN A 346 -4.49 28.57 -32.76
N GLN A 347 -4.30 29.16 -31.58
CA GLN A 347 -3.79 28.42 -30.43
C GLN A 347 -4.76 27.33 -29.97
N ALA A 348 -6.07 27.60 -30.03
CA ALA A 348 -7.10 26.61 -29.73
C ALA A 348 -7.00 25.38 -30.66
N ALA A 349 -6.82 25.60 -31.96
CA ALA A 349 -6.67 24.51 -32.94
C ALA A 349 -5.42 23.65 -32.68
N GLU A 350 -4.29 24.26 -32.31
CA GLU A 350 -3.06 23.55 -31.92
C GLU A 350 -3.29 22.67 -30.68
N TYR A 351 -3.95 23.21 -29.64
CA TYR A 351 -4.26 22.45 -28.44
C TYR A 351 -5.25 21.32 -28.71
N TYR A 352 -6.28 21.53 -29.52
CA TYR A 352 -7.19 20.44 -29.93
C TYR A 352 -6.49 19.39 -30.81
N GLN A 353 -5.41 19.73 -31.51
CA GLN A 353 -4.57 18.74 -32.19
C GLN A 353 -3.78 17.87 -31.19
N LEU A 354 -3.21 18.48 -30.15
CA LEU A 354 -2.53 17.74 -29.08
C LEU A 354 -3.50 16.83 -28.31
N ALA A 355 -4.70 17.33 -28.02
CA ALA A 355 -5.75 16.58 -27.33
C ALA A 355 -6.26 15.33 -28.11
N ARG A 356 -5.87 15.17 -29.38
CA ARG A 356 -6.22 14.00 -30.22
C ARG A 356 -5.11 12.93 -30.28
N GLN A 357 -3.94 13.17 -29.69
CA GLN A 357 -2.84 12.22 -29.73
C GLN A 357 -3.04 11.04 -28.78
N GLY A 358 -2.35 9.92 -29.02
CA GLY A 358 -2.40 8.71 -28.20
C GLY A 358 -2.98 7.50 -28.90
N GLY A 359 -3.12 6.39 -28.18
CA GLY A 359 -3.81 5.20 -28.65
C GLY A 359 -5.31 5.44 -28.78
N SER A 360 -6.01 4.48 -29.41
CA SER A 360 -7.45 4.52 -29.69
C SER A 360 -8.22 3.31 -29.14
N THR A 361 -7.58 2.47 -28.32
CA THR A 361 -8.14 1.19 -27.85
C THR A 361 -8.65 1.28 -26.43
N LEU A 362 -9.91 0.88 -26.20
CA LEU A 362 -10.45 0.66 -24.86
C LEU A 362 -9.98 -0.69 -24.31
N ASP A 363 -9.43 -0.70 -23.10
CA ASP A 363 -9.09 -1.90 -22.33
C ASP A 363 -9.62 -1.74 -20.89
N ALA A 364 -9.61 -2.83 -20.13
CA ALA A 364 -10.03 -2.88 -18.74
C ALA A 364 -9.17 -2.04 -17.79
N GLY A 365 -8.05 -1.46 -18.26
CA GLY A 365 -7.10 -0.69 -17.43
C GLY A 365 -6.44 -1.60 -16.40
N ARG A 366 -5.29 -2.18 -16.74
CA ARG A 366 -4.64 -3.23 -15.95
C ARG A 366 -3.46 -2.68 -15.16
N TYR A 367 -2.80 -1.64 -15.67
CA TYR A 367 -1.58 -1.09 -15.12
C TYR A 367 -1.64 0.43 -14.96
N TYR A 368 -0.83 0.97 -14.06
CA TYR A 368 -0.78 2.41 -13.76
C TYR A 368 -0.34 3.27 -14.96
N ASN A 369 0.39 2.68 -15.90
CA ASN A 369 0.89 3.31 -17.13
C ASN A 369 -0.01 3.08 -18.35
N ASP A 370 -1.14 2.38 -18.19
CA ASP A 370 -2.12 2.25 -19.26
C ASP A 370 -2.76 3.61 -19.56
N GLN A 371 -3.09 3.86 -20.82
CA GLN A 371 -3.78 5.09 -21.20
C GLN A 371 -5.16 5.15 -20.51
N PRO A 372 -5.46 6.20 -19.75
CA PRO A 372 -6.75 6.33 -19.07
C PRO A 372 -7.92 6.35 -20.07
N ALA A 373 -9.02 5.66 -19.75
CA ALA A 373 -10.19 5.61 -20.63
C ALA A 373 -10.82 6.99 -20.89
N ASP A 374 -10.69 7.94 -19.96
CA ASP A 374 -11.15 9.30 -20.16
C ASP A 374 -10.30 10.08 -21.18
N TYR A 375 -9.03 9.73 -21.41
CA TYR A 375 -8.24 10.36 -22.47
C TYR A 375 -8.87 10.10 -23.85
N LEU A 376 -9.36 8.88 -24.09
CA LEU A 376 -10.09 8.54 -25.31
C LEU A 376 -11.40 9.33 -25.43
N PHE A 377 -12.06 9.64 -24.31
CA PHE A 377 -13.23 10.51 -24.32
C PHE A 377 -12.84 11.93 -24.78
N TRP A 378 -11.80 12.52 -24.20
CA TRP A 378 -11.33 13.86 -24.58
C TRP A 378 -10.84 13.94 -26.03
N GLN A 379 -10.19 12.88 -26.54
CA GLN A 379 -9.88 12.76 -27.97
C GLN A 379 -11.15 12.86 -28.84
N GLY A 380 -12.22 12.15 -28.47
CA GLY A 380 -13.49 12.19 -29.18
C GLY A 380 -14.15 13.57 -29.15
N ILE A 381 -14.09 14.27 -28.01
CA ILE A 381 -14.64 15.62 -27.89
C ILE A 381 -13.80 16.62 -28.72
N ALA A 382 -12.46 16.52 -28.68
CA ALA A 382 -11.56 17.33 -29.50
C ALA A 382 -11.78 17.08 -31.00
N LEU A 383 -12.02 15.83 -31.40
CA LEU A 383 -12.32 15.43 -32.77
C LEU A 383 -13.63 16.04 -33.28
N ARG A 384 -14.68 16.05 -32.44
CA ARG A 384 -15.94 16.73 -32.75
C ARG A 384 -15.74 18.23 -32.95
N LYS A 385 -15.01 18.89 -32.05
CA LYS A 385 -14.66 20.32 -32.17
C LYS A 385 -13.84 20.63 -33.42
N SER A 386 -12.99 19.70 -33.86
CA SER A 386 -12.15 19.83 -35.05
C SER A 386 -12.88 19.52 -36.38
N GLY A 387 -14.22 19.43 -36.38
CA GLY A 387 -15.01 19.28 -37.60
C GLY A 387 -15.26 17.85 -38.09
N ASN A 388 -15.01 16.81 -37.26
CA ASN A 388 -15.26 15.41 -37.61
C ASN A 388 -16.33 14.74 -36.72
N PRO A 389 -17.59 15.22 -36.74
CA PRO A 389 -18.62 14.77 -35.80
C PRO A 389 -19.02 13.29 -35.98
N ALA A 390 -19.06 12.78 -37.21
CA ALA A 390 -19.45 11.39 -37.48
C ALA A 390 -18.45 10.38 -36.89
N GLN A 391 -17.15 10.66 -37.00
CA GLN A 391 -16.11 9.82 -36.42
C GLN A 391 -16.15 9.88 -34.89
N ALA A 392 -16.39 11.06 -34.31
CA ALA A 392 -16.56 11.20 -32.86
C ALA A 392 -17.79 10.44 -32.34
N GLU A 393 -18.92 10.49 -33.05
CA GLU A 393 -20.11 9.69 -32.69
C GLU A 393 -19.86 8.19 -32.73
N GLN A 394 -19.20 7.68 -33.78
CA GLN A 394 -18.83 6.27 -33.86
C GLN A 394 -17.91 5.86 -32.70
N HIS A 395 -16.95 6.72 -32.36
CA HIS A 395 -16.06 6.52 -31.22
C HIS A 395 -16.83 6.40 -29.90
N PHE A 396 -17.81 7.26 -29.65
CA PHE A 396 -18.62 7.18 -28.42
C PHE A 396 -19.62 6.03 -28.40
N ARG A 397 -20.12 5.57 -29.55
CA ARG A 397 -20.91 4.33 -29.63
C ARG A 397 -20.06 3.12 -29.24
N HIS A 398 -18.80 3.10 -29.67
CA HIS A 398 -17.87 2.03 -29.30
C HIS A 398 -17.65 1.94 -27.77
N PHE A 399 -17.68 3.05 -27.02
CA PHE A 399 -17.63 3.01 -25.55
C PHE A 399 -18.79 2.21 -24.96
N ILE A 400 -20.01 2.48 -25.44
CA ILE A 400 -21.23 1.82 -24.95
C ILE A 400 -21.21 0.34 -25.33
N ASP A 401 -20.87 0.03 -26.59
CA ASP A 401 -20.79 -1.34 -27.09
C ASP A 401 -19.73 -2.15 -26.33
N TRP A 402 -18.55 -1.56 -26.10
CA TRP A 402 -17.47 -2.19 -25.33
C TRP A 402 -17.91 -2.47 -23.90
N ALA A 403 -18.49 -1.49 -23.21
CA ALA A 403 -18.95 -1.66 -21.83
C ALA A 403 -20.08 -2.69 -21.72
N ALA A 404 -20.95 -2.82 -22.73
CA ALA A 404 -21.98 -3.84 -22.77
C ALA A 404 -21.42 -5.25 -23.00
N GLN A 405 -20.42 -5.38 -23.88
CA GLN A 405 -19.79 -6.67 -24.20
C GLN A 405 -18.94 -7.22 -23.05
N HIS A 406 -18.28 -6.35 -22.28
CA HIS A 406 -17.31 -6.77 -21.27
C HIS A 406 -17.86 -6.68 -19.84
N ARG A 407 -19.13 -6.29 -19.63
CA ARG A 407 -19.69 -6.02 -18.29
C ARG A 407 -19.53 -7.18 -17.31
N ASP A 408 -19.71 -8.40 -17.81
CA ASP A 408 -19.72 -9.62 -17.01
C ASP A 408 -18.35 -10.29 -16.95
N ASP A 409 -17.33 -9.69 -17.56
CA ASP A 409 -15.96 -10.18 -17.50
C ASP A 409 -15.37 -9.99 -16.09
N VAL A 410 -14.45 -10.89 -15.72
CA VAL A 410 -13.62 -10.72 -14.53
C VAL A 410 -12.17 -10.64 -14.99
N PRO A 411 -11.60 -9.42 -15.09
CA PRO A 411 -10.22 -9.24 -15.52
C PRO A 411 -9.26 -10.02 -14.62
N GLN A 412 -8.41 -10.83 -15.24
CA GLN A 412 -7.33 -11.52 -14.55
C GLN A 412 -6.08 -10.65 -14.56
N VAL A 413 -5.42 -10.55 -13.41
CA VAL A 413 -4.10 -9.92 -13.31
C VAL A 413 -3.09 -10.88 -13.90
N ASP A 414 -2.19 -10.38 -14.75
CA ASP A 414 -1.11 -11.19 -15.30
C ASP A 414 -0.26 -11.76 -14.17
N PHE A 415 0.02 -13.05 -14.23
CA PHE A 415 0.89 -13.74 -13.27
C PHE A 415 2.29 -13.10 -13.21
N PHE A 416 2.76 -12.50 -14.31
CA PHE A 416 4.03 -11.80 -14.41
C PHE A 416 3.93 -10.28 -14.23
N ALA A 417 2.78 -9.75 -13.78
CA ALA A 417 2.65 -8.34 -13.46
C ALA A 417 3.74 -7.91 -12.47
N VAL A 418 4.66 -7.06 -12.93
CA VAL A 418 5.83 -6.61 -12.17
C VAL A 418 5.44 -5.61 -11.06
N SER A 419 4.25 -5.04 -11.16
CA SER A 419 3.61 -4.18 -10.16
C SER A 419 2.16 -4.63 -9.97
N LEU A 420 1.82 -5.19 -8.81
CA LEU A 420 0.43 -5.44 -8.45
C LEU A 420 -0.29 -4.11 -8.17
N PRO A 421 -1.53 -3.88 -8.63
CA PRO A 421 -2.10 -2.53 -8.65
C PRO A 421 -2.35 -1.87 -7.29
N ASP A 422 -2.24 -2.57 -6.17
CA ASP A 422 -2.38 -1.99 -4.82
C ASP A 422 -1.78 -2.96 -3.79
N LEU A 423 -0.70 -2.60 -3.10
CA LEU A 423 -0.21 -3.37 -1.94
C LEU A 423 -1.00 -3.02 -0.67
N VAL A 424 -2.30 -3.32 -0.69
CA VAL A 424 -3.23 -3.11 0.43
C VAL A 424 -3.54 -4.43 1.13
N VAL A 425 -3.85 -4.36 2.44
CA VAL A 425 -4.10 -5.56 3.24
C VAL A 425 -5.50 -6.15 3.05
N LEU A 426 -6.46 -5.33 2.59
CA LEU A 426 -7.85 -5.73 2.40
C LEU A 426 -8.06 -6.14 0.95
N ASP A 427 -8.56 -7.36 0.73
CA ASP A 427 -8.82 -7.92 -0.58
C ASP A 427 -9.86 -7.05 -1.32
N VAL A 428 -9.56 -6.68 -2.57
CA VAL A 428 -10.45 -5.88 -3.43
C VAL A 428 -11.02 -6.76 -4.54
N SER A 429 -12.34 -6.73 -4.73
CA SER A 429 -12.99 -7.53 -5.78
C SER A 429 -12.62 -7.01 -7.17
N ALA A 430 -11.98 -7.86 -7.98
CA ALA A 430 -11.68 -7.57 -9.38
C ALA A 430 -12.96 -7.31 -10.19
N GLN A 431 -14.02 -8.07 -9.92
CA GLN A 431 -15.33 -7.90 -10.54
C GLN A 431 -15.92 -6.52 -10.21
N GLN A 432 -15.86 -6.09 -8.95
CA GLN A 432 -16.39 -4.78 -8.54
C GLN A 432 -15.58 -3.62 -9.14
N ARG A 433 -14.25 -3.76 -9.27
CA ARG A 433 -13.42 -2.77 -9.98
C ARG A 433 -13.78 -2.67 -11.45
N HIS A 434 -13.95 -3.81 -12.12
CA HIS A 434 -14.33 -3.86 -13.52
C HIS A 434 -15.74 -3.28 -13.75
N GLN A 435 -16.68 -3.58 -12.86
CA GLN A 435 -18.02 -2.98 -12.91
C GLN A 435 -17.97 -1.44 -12.82
N GLN A 436 -17.13 -0.89 -11.92
CA GLN A 436 -16.93 0.56 -11.82
C GLN A 436 -16.38 1.13 -13.14
N HIS A 437 -15.38 0.47 -13.72
CA HIS A 437 -14.77 0.86 -14.99
C HIS A 437 -15.78 0.85 -16.15
N CYS A 438 -16.58 -0.21 -16.30
CA CYS A 438 -17.63 -0.30 -17.31
C CYS A 438 -18.70 0.79 -17.13
N LEU A 439 -19.14 1.06 -15.89
CA LEU A 439 -20.09 2.15 -15.62
C LEU A 439 -19.51 3.52 -16.02
N PHE A 440 -18.22 3.75 -15.73
CA PHE A 440 -17.54 4.98 -16.10
C PHE A 440 -17.42 5.14 -17.61
N ILE A 441 -16.98 4.10 -18.33
CA ILE A 441 -16.89 4.10 -19.80
C ILE A 441 -18.26 4.34 -20.43
N GLU A 442 -19.30 3.63 -19.98
CA GLU A 442 -20.65 3.79 -20.53
C GLU A 442 -21.17 5.22 -20.30
N ALA A 443 -20.89 5.80 -19.12
CA ALA A 443 -21.24 7.19 -18.83
C ALA A 443 -20.54 8.19 -19.77
N LEU A 444 -19.24 8.00 -20.03
CA LEU A 444 -18.47 8.80 -20.99
C LEU A 444 -19.01 8.67 -22.41
N GLY A 445 -19.38 7.45 -22.84
CA GLY A 445 -20.00 7.21 -24.15
C GLY A 445 -21.33 7.95 -24.31
N HIS A 446 -22.21 7.88 -23.30
CA HIS A 446 -23.46 8.63 -23.31
C HIS A 446 -23.24 10.14 -23.32
N LEU A 447 -22.32 10.66 -22.50
CA LEU A 447 -21.98 12.08 -22.50
C LEU A 447 -21.46 12.53 -23.87
N GLY A 448 -20.57 11.72 -24.45
CA GLY A 448 -20.05 11.93 -25.79
C GLY A 448 -21.17 12.00 -26.83
N LEU A 449 -22.21 11.17 -26.75
CA LEU A 449 -23.36 11.23 -27.66
C LEU A 449 -24.38 12.35 -27.34
N GLY A 450 -24.12 13.20 -26.33
CA GLY A 450 -25.06 14.24 -25.89
C GLY A 450 -26.21 13.72 -25.03
N ASN A 451 -26.20 12.44 -24.65
CA ASN A 451 -27.22 11.81 -23.82
C ASN A 451 -26.97 12.09 -22.32
N VAL A 452 -27.09 13.35 -21.91
CA VAL A 452 -26.74 13.80 -20.55
C VAL A 452 -27.50 13.04 -19.46
N SER A 453 -28.80 12.77 -19.65
CA SER A 453 -29.61 12.01 -18.68
C SER A 453 -29.07 10.60 -18.45
N ALA A 454 -28.71 9.88 -19.52
CA ALA A 454 -28.15 8.54 -19.43
C ALA A 454 -26.76 8.54 -18.78
N CYS A 455 -25.91 9.52 -19.10
CA CYS A 455 -24.63 9.72 -18.43
C CYS A 455 -24.82 9.92 -16.92
N GLN A 456 -25.72 10.82 -16.51
CA GLN A 456 -26.00 11.10 -15.10
C GLN A 456 -26.50 9.85 -14.36
N GLN A 457 -27.35 9.04 -15.00
CA GLN A 457 -27.83 7.78 -14.43
C GLN A 457 -26.67 6.79 -14.19
N ARG A 458 -25.76 6.63 -15.16
CA ARG A 458 -24.58 5.75 -15.00
C ARG A 458 -23.59 6.26 -13.97
N MET A 459 -23.33 7.57 -13.95
CA MET A 459 -22.51 8.19 -12.90
C MET A 459 -23.13 8.02 -11.51
N GLN A 460 -24.45 8.10 -11.39
CA GLN A 460 -25.14 7.87 -10.11
C GLN A 460 -24.96 6.42 -9.65
N GLN A 461 -25.08 5.44 -10.56
CA GLN A 461 -24.82 4.03 -10.24
C GLN A 461 -23.38 3.80 -9.81
N LEU A 462 -22.42 4.41 -10.50
CA LEU A 462 -21.00 4.37 -10.14
C LEU A 462 -20.74 4.97 -8.74
N LEU A 463 -21.31 6.14 -8.46
CA LEU A 463 -21.13 6.83 -7.18
C LEU A 463 -21.90 6.18 -6.02
N GLN A 464 -22.86 5.29 -6.29
CA GLN A 464 -23.47 4.44 -5.26
C GLN A 464 -22.52 3.35 -4.76
N ILE A 465 -21.69 2.79 -5.65
CA ILE A 465 -20.72 1.73 -5.29
C ILE A 465 -19.33 2.27 -4.94
N ASN A 466 -18.99 3.47 -5.42
CA ASN A 466 -17.77 4.18 -5.06
C ASN A 466 -18.06 5.70 -4.98
N PRO A 467 -18.52 6.18 -3.81
CA PRO A 467 -18.89 7.59 -3.64
C PRO A 467 -17.76 8.59 -3.89
N ALA A 468 -16.50 8.16 -3.77
CA ALA A 468 -15.31 8.99 -3.95
C ALA A 468 -14.62 8.73 -5.30
N HIS A 469 -15.32 8.22 -6.32
CA HIS A 469 -14.71 7.93 -7.62
C HIS A 469 -14.21 9.22 -8.30
N ASP A 470 -12.89 9.46 -8.25
CA ASP A 470 -12.24 10.71 -8.62
C ASP A 470 -12.65 11.23 -10.01
N LYS A 471 -12.48 10.39 -11.05
CA LYS A 471 -12.75 10.77 -12.43
C LYS A 471 -14.25 10.99 -12.71
N ALA A 472 -15.14 10.38 -11.92
CA ALA A 472 -16.58 10.61 -12.06
C ALA A 472 -16.93 12.01 -11.53
N HIS A 473 -16.34 12.41 -10.40
CA HIS A 473 -16.47 13.77 -9.87
C HIS A 473 -15.86 14.82 -10.80
N LEU A 474 -14.72 14.53 -11.43
CA LEU A 474 -14.13 15.40 -12.45
C LEU A 474 -15.08 15.64 -13.62
N ILE A 475 -15.64 14.58 -14.21
CA ILE A 475 -16.55 14.69 -15.35
C ILE A 475 -17.86 15.39 -14.95
N ARG A 476 -18.36 15.19 -13.72
CA ARG A 476 -19.51 15.93 -13.21
C ARG A 476 -19.24 17.42 -13.07
N HIS A 477 -18.08 17.81 -12.53
CA HIS A 477 -17.67 19.22 -12.47
C HIS A 477 -17.51 19.80 -13.88
N ALA A 478 -16.88 19.08 -14.80
CA ALA A 478 -16.78 19.48 -16.20
C ALA A 478 -18.17 19.74 -16.82
N LEU A 479 -19.13 18.84 -16.61
CA LEU A 479 -20.51 19.02 -17.07
C LEU A 479 -21.17 20.27 -16.47
N GLN A 480 -20.96 20.53 -15.18
CA GLN A 480 -21.50 21.70 -14.48
C GLN A 480 -20.86 23.01 -14.95
N SER A 481 -19.59 22.97 -15.36
CA SER A 481 -18.85 24.13 -15.84
C SER A 481 -19.27 24.63 -17.23
N GLY A 482 -20.14 23.88 -17.94
CA GLY A 482 -20.66 24.28 -19.25
C GLY A 482 -19.68 24.11 -20.41
N ILE A 483 -18.55 23.42 -20.23
CA ILE A 483 -17.57 23.24 -21.31
C ILE A 483 -18.07 22.36 -22.47
N PHE A 484 -19.16 21.59 -22.25
CA PHE A 484 -19.76 20.71 -23.25
C PHE A 484 -20.98 21.30 -23.95
N SER A 485 -21.46 22.49 -23.54
CA SER A 485 -22.63 23.15 -24.14
C SER A 485 -22.32 23.96 -25.40
#